data_AF-A0A9W4K9D8-F1
#
_entry.id   AF-A0A9W4K9D8-F1
#
_cell.length_a   1.000
_cell.length_b   1.000
_cell.length_c   1.000
_cell.angle_alpha   90.00
_cell.angle_beta   90.00
_cell.angle_gamma   90.00
#
_symmetry.space_group_name_H-M   'P 1'
#
loop_
_entity.id
_entity.type
_entity.pdbx_description
1 polymer ?
#
loop_
_entity_poly.entity_id
_entity_poly.type
_entity_poly.pdbx_seq_one_letter_code
_entity_poly.pdbx_strand_id
1 'polypeptide(L)'
;MTAQNSGLERLAFFQFRPFPLLKTFRRWPAFVSLTTAAKLYSPLLLRYYNQKYCLPRIAPKVLARRCHDRHASYLKTQNMATSTLAKPEVATPWKKNLSAHLVCPECKEDPPNLEFPDSHETVCGSCGLVLADREIDLHSEWRTFSNDDQNNDDPSRVGDASNPLLNGAQLETSIASGGSGRARDLYRAQNKQSGEKANKALLAAYKEIGALCDGFNIQKTVADTAKYLFKMVDDAKAFKGKSQEVIIAGCIFIACRQCKVPRTFTEIFAVTKVTRKEIGRIYKALEKFFTTQNVERHNAALENGETHDFAGDYNATTSTKPSDLCNRFCNLLDLPYQVTSVSVSLSDRVTAMGDLAGRSPLSIVAACIYMASFLMGHGKSAKEISQVAHVSDGTIRGAYKQLYAERERLVDPEWIKGGKGDMGKLPVS
;
A
#
# COMPACT_ATOMS: atom_id res chain seq x y z
N MET A 1 -4.47 -48.91 68.51
CA MET A 1 -5.28 -50.13 68.58
C MET A 1 -5.37 -50.71 67.18
N THR A 2 -4.86 -51.95 67.04
CA THR A 2 -4.98 -52.92 65.93
C THR A 2 -4.66 -52.40 64.51
N ALA A 3 -3.46 -52.57 63.94
CA ALA A 3 -2.61 -53.76 63.70
C ALA A 3 -3.24 -54.81 62.76
N GLN A 4 -2.68 -54.92 61.54
CA GLN A 4 -2.15 -56.14 60.87
C GLN A 4 -1.94 -55.81 59.37
N ASN A 5 -0.71 -55.58 58.88
CA ASN A 5 0.28 -56.59 58.45
C ASN A 5 -0.38 -57.74 57.68
N SER A 6 -0.19 -57.93 56.39
CA SER A 6 1.06 -58.34 55.73
C SER A 6 0.68 -58.60 54.26
N GLY A 7 1.50 -58.53 53.23
CA GLY A 7 2.93 -58.40 53.05
C GLY A 7 3.13 -58.48 51.51
N LEU A 8 4.13 -57.78 50.96
CA LEU A 8 5.43 -58.40 50.65
C LEU A 8 5.27 -59.28 49.39
N GLU A 9 5.85 -59.00 48.22
CA GLU A 9 7.14 -58.43 47.82
C GLU A 9 7.11 -58.35 46.28
N ARG A 10 7.93 -57.63 45.51
CA ARG A 10 9.00 -56.64 45.72
C ARG A 10 9.29 -56.08 44.31
N LEU A 11 9.66 -54.80 44.30
CA LEU A 11 10.88 -54.21 43.73
C LEU A 11 11.30 -54.65 42.30
N ALA A 12 11.78 -53.77 41.42
CA ALA A 12 12.35 -52.45 41.65
C ALA A 12 12.44 -51.69 40.32
N PHE A 13 12.23 -50.38 40.41
CA PHE A 13 13.15 -49.35 39.96
C PHE A 13 13.90 -49.55 38.62
N PHE A 14 13.70 -48.65 37.67
CA PHE A 14 14.44 -47.39 37.70
C PHE A 14 13.81 -46.33 36.80
N GLN A 15 13.85 -45.13 37.34
CA GLN A 15 13.28 -43.88 36.87
C GLN A 15 14.32 -43.11 36.05
N PHE A 16 13.84 -42.11 35.30
CA PHE A 16 14.52 -40.90 34.78
C PHE A 16 14.79 -40.78 33.26
N ARG A 17 14.09 -39.76 32.72
CA ARG A 17 14.35 -38.93 31.51
C ARG A 17 15.71 -38.17 31.63
N PRO A 18 16.09 -37.18 30.76
CA PRO A 18 15.82 -36.85 29.33
C PRO A 18 17.07 -36.42 28.47
N PHE A 19 16.92 -36.36 27.12
CA PHE A 19 17.57 -35.45 26.10
C PHE A 19 19.14 -35.43 25.95
N PRO A 20 19.78 -34.83 24.89
CA PRO A 20 19.32 -34.11 23.67
C PRO A 20 20.13 -34.39 22.33
N LEU A 21 19.79 -33.62 21.26
CA LEU A 21 20.58 -33.27 20.03
C LEU A 21 20.68 -34.34 18.90
N LEU A 22 20.68 -34.07 17.57
CA LEU A 22 20.80 -32.89 16.71
C LEU A 22 20.37 -33.27 15.25
N LYS A 23 19.64 -32.36 14.58
CA LYS A 23 19.67 -31.95 13.15
C LYS A 23 19.66 -32.96 11.95
N THR A 24 18.69 -32.66 11.08
CA THR A 24 18.72 -32.64 9.59
C THR A 24 18.82 -33.94 8.80
N PHE A 25 17.79 -34.27 8.00
CA PHE A 25 17.91 -34.41 6.54
C PHE A 25 16.53 -34.43 5.85
N ARG A 26 16.45 -33.69 4.74
CA ARG A 26 15.30 -33.51 3.83
C ARG A 26 15.04 -34.77 2.99
N ARG A 27 13.78 -34.87 2.50
CA ARG A 27 13.31 -35.49 1.24
C ARG A 27 13.65 -36.96 1.00
N TRP A 28 12.62 -37.82 0.97
CA TRP A 28 12.58 -39.01 0.10
C TRP A 28 11.22 -39.09 -0.62
N PRO A 29 11.17 -39.65 -1.85
CA PRO A 29 10.10 -39.47 -2.83
C PRO A 29 9.02 -40.56 -2.75
N ALA A 30 7.94 -40.33 -3.51
CA ALA A 30 6.96 -41.33 -3.89
C ALA A 30 7.60 -42.64 -4.43
N PHE A 31 6.84 -43.74 -4.32
CA PHE A 31 7.17 -45.14 -4.61
C PHE A 31 7.77 -45.95 -3.45
N VAL A 32 6.91 -46.38 -2.53
CA VAL A 32 7.13 -47.62 -1.79
C VAL A 32 6.29 -48.71 -2.45
N SER A 33 6.98 -49.54 -3.23
CA SER A 33 6.47 -50.80 -3.77
C SER A 33 5.90 -51.69 -2.65
N LEU A 34 4.77 -52.35 -2.92
CA LEU A 34 4.10 -53.32 -2.03
C LEU A 34 5.01 -54.45 -1.51
N THR A 35 6.23 -54.60 -2.04
CA THR A 35 7.20 -55.60 -1.60
C THR A 35 7.85 -55.28 -0.24
N THR A 36 7.85 -54.02 0.20
CA THR A 36 8.48 -53.63 1.49
C THR A 36 7.57 -53.89 2.70
N ALA A 37 6.24 -53.90 2.50
CA ALA A 37 5.27 -54.22 3.56
C ALA A 37 5.30 -55.70 3.98
N ALA A 38 5.74 -56.60 3.10
CA ALA A 38 5.82 -58.04 3.38
C ALA A 38 6.96 -58.44 4.34
N LYS A 39 7.93 -57.55 4.59
CA LYS A 39 9.02 -57.80 5.55
C LYS A 39 8.70 -57.36 7.00
N LEU A 40 7.56 -56.70 7.22
CA LEU A 40 7.16 -56.14 8.51
C LEU A 40 6.26 -57.07 9.34
N TYR A 41 5.78 -58.17 8.78
CA TYR A 41 4.93 -59.12 9.50
C TYR A 41 5.74 -60.29 10.05
N SER A 42 5.70 -60.45 11.37
CA SER A 42 6.36 -61.56 12.06
C SER A 42 5.82 -62.90 11.53
N PRO A 43 6.66 -63.94 11.44
CA PRO A 43 6.28 -65.26 10.92
C PRO A 43 5.14 -65.94 11.71
N LEU A 44 4.83 -65.44 12.92
CA LEU A 44 3.71 -65.90 13.74
C LEU A 44 2.35 -65.39 13.22
N LEU A 45 2.29 -64.16 12.69
CA LEU A 45 1.05 -63.55 12.21
C LEU A 45 0.59 -64.22 10.90
N LEU A 46 1.53 -64.60 10.04
CA LEU A 46 1.30 -65.39 8.83
C LEU A 46 0.88 -66.85 9.12
N ARG A 47 1.37 -67.46 10.22
CA ARG A 47 0.93 -68.80 10.65
C ARG A 47 -0.49 -68.78 11.20
N TYR A 48 -0.84 -67.79 12.02
CA TYR A 48 -2.20 -67.62 12.54
C TYR A 48 -3.23 -67.40 11.43
N TYR A 49 -2.88 -66.58 10.43
CA TYR A 49 -3.77 -66.32 9.28
C TYR A 49 -3.98 -67.56 8.40
N ASN A 50 -2.94 -68.36 8.14
CA ASN A 50 -3.08 -69.59 7.36
C ASN A 50 -3.89 -70.68 8.08
N GLN A 51 -3.83 -70.75 9.41
CA GLN A 51 -4.62 -71.68 10.20
C GLN A 51 -6.10 -71.29 10.27
N LYS A 52 -6.42 -69.99 10.22
CA LYS A 52 -7.79 -69.48 10.31
C LYS A 52 -8.57 -69.53 8.99
N TYR A 53 -7.89 -69.50 7.83
CA TYR A 53 -8.55 -69.37 6.52
C TYR A 53 -8.27 -70.52 5.53
N CYS A 54 -7.63 -71.62 5.97
CA CYS A 54 -7.43 -72.86 5.18
C CYS A 54 -7.03 -72.64 3.70
N LEU A 55 -6.06 -71.75 3.44
CA LEU A 55 -5.60 -71.50 2.08
C LEU A 55 -4.74 -72.67 1.58
N PRO A 56 -4.93 -73.15 0.33
CA PRO A 56 -4.18 -74.28 -0.21
C PRO A 56 -2.69 -73.94 -0.35
N ARG A 57 -1.80 -74.87 0.04
CA ARG A 57 -0.35 -74.73 -0.14
C ARG A 57 -0.01 -74.76 -1.63
N ILE A 58 0.15 -73.59 -2.25
CA ILE A 58 0.65 -73.46 -3.61
C ILE A 58 2.19 -73.48 -3.56
N ALA A 59 2.81 -74.42 -4.27
CA ALA A 59 4.27 -74.59 -4.29
C ALA A 59 4.98 -73.34 -4.86
N PRO A 60 6.14 -72.94 -4.29
CA PRO A 60 6.81 -71.67 -4.61
C PRO A 60 7.28 -71.55 -6.07
N LYS A 61 7.42 -72.66 -6.81
CA LYS A 61 7.81 -72.66 -8.23
C LYS A 61 6.70 -72.19 -9.19
N VAL A 62 5.43 -72.27 -8.79
CA VAL A 62 4.28 -71.86 -9.64
C VAL A 62 4.01 -70.35 -9.54
N LEU A 63 4.32 -69.73 -8.39
CA LEU A 63 4.23 -68.28 -8.19
C LEU A 63 5.30 -67.50 -8.96
N ALA A 64 6.52 -68.06 -9.08
CA ALA A 64 7.62 -67.41 -9.80
C ALA A 64 7.35 -67.29 -11.32
N ARG A 65 6.79 -68.32 -11.96
CA ARG A 65 6.44 -68.29 -13.40
C ARG A 65 5.27 -67.35 -13.70
N ARG A 66 4.22 -67.35 -12.86
CA ARG A 66 3.08 -66.41 -13.03
C ARG A 66 3.45 -64.95 -12.80
N CYS A 67 4.46 -64.65 -11.99
CA CYS A 67 4.99 -63.29 -11.82
C CYS A 67 5.81 -62.85 -13.04
N HIS A 68 6.64 -63.73 -13.61
CA HIS A 68 7.48 -63.40 -14.77
C HIS A 68 6.65 -63.12 -16.03
N ASP A 69 5.62 -63.93 -16.29
CA ASP A 69 4.76 -63.75 -17.47
C ASP A 69 3.88 -62.49 -17.37
N ARG A 70 3.40 -62.14 -16.16
CA ARG A 70 2.70 -60.87 -15.92
C ARG A 70 3.62 -59.65 -16.05
N HIS A 71 4.86 -59.73 -15.58
CA HIS A 71 5.83 -58.64 -15.72
C HIS A 71 6.22 -58.40 -17.19
N ALA A 72 6.37 -59.47 -17.98
CA ALA A 72 6.67 -59.36 -19.41
C ALA A 72 5.52 -58.76 -20.22
N SER A 73 4.27 -59.12 -19.91
CA SER A 73 3.09 -58.47 -20.53
C SER A 73 2.94 -57.01 -20.12
N TYR A 74 3.27 -56.66 -18.87
CA TYR A 74 3.18 -55.29 -18.36
C TYR A 74 4.23 -54.35 -18.98
N LEU A 75 5.45 -54.85 -19.19
CA LEU A 75 6.54 -54.11 -19.85
C LEU A 75 6.27 -53.91 -21.35
N LYS A 76 5.61 -54.86 -22.02
CA LYS A 76 5.26 -54.74 -23.44
C LYS A 76 4.14 -53.71 -23.68
N THR A 77 3.21 -53.56 -22.75
CA THR A 77 2.21 -52.47 -22.76
C THR A 77 2.79 -51.11 -22.37
N GLN A 78 3.86 -51.05 -21.57
CA GLN A 78 4.51 -49.77 -21.22
C GLN A 78 5.36 -49.20 -22.37
N ASN A 79 5.94 -50.04 -23.24
CA ASN A 79 6.78 -49.58 -24.34
C ASN A 79 6.01 -49.17 -25.62
N MET A 80 4.70 -49.39 -25.69
CA MET A 80 3.84 -48.82 -26.75
C MET A 80 3.14 -47.52 -26.33
N ALA A 81 3.23 -47.13 -25.05
CA ALA A 81 2.60 -45.93 -24.51
C ALA A 81 3.60 -44.76 -24.30
N THR A 82 4.81 -44.86 -24.84
CA THR A 82 5.90 -43.88 -24.64
C THR A 82 6.31 -43.10 -25.90
N SER A 83 5.51 -43.12 -26.97
CA SER A 83 5.56 -42.07 -27.99
C SER A 83 4.35 -41.16 -27.82
N THR A 84 4.61 -39.88 -27.49
CA THR A 84 3.66 -38.78 -27.25
C THR A 84 3.01 -38.70 -25.85
N LEU A 85 3.81 -38.76 -24.79
CA LEU A 85 3.46 -38.00 -23.58
C LEU A 85 3.99 -36.58 -23.77
N ALA A 86 3.09 -35.68 -24.15
CA ALA A 86 3.36 -34.24 -24.13
C ALA A 86 3.90 -33.85 -22.75
N LYS A 87 4.93 -33.00 -22.72
CA LYS A 87 5.50 -32.44 -21.48
C LYS A 87 4.34 -31.94 -20.60
N PRO A 88 4.38 -32.14 -19.27
CA PRO A 88 3.43 -31.47 -18.39
C PRO A 88 3.62 -29.97 -18.62
N GLU A 89 2.64 -29.35 -19.27
CA GLU A 89 2.61 -27.91 -19.44
C GLU A 89 2.68 -27.32 -18.04
N VAL A 90 3.74 -26.57 -17.78
CA VAL A 90 3.83 -25.74 -16.59
C VAL A 90 2.58 -24.88 -16.65
N ALA A 91 1.64 -25.10 -15.72
CA ALA A 91 0.42 -24.32 -15.64
C ALA A 91 0.84 -22.85 -15.65
N THR A 92 0.63 -22.19 -16.78
CA THR A 92 0.92 -20.78 -16.91
C THR A 92 0.09 -20.09 -15.84
N PRO A 93 0.69 -19.15 -15.07
CA PRO A 93 -0.10 -18.37 -14.13
C PRO A 93 -1.28 -17.80 -14.92
N TRP A 94 -2.49 -17.97 -14.40
CA TRP A 94 -3.70 -17.48 -15.05
C TRP A 94 -3.49 -16.01 -15.43
N LYS A 95 -3.45 -15.74 -16.73
CA LYS A 95 -3.41 -14.38 -17.25
C LYS A 95 -4.84 -14.03 -17.64
N LYS A 96 -5.32 -12.87 -17.18
CA LYS A 96 -6.58 -12.32 -17.67
C LYS A 96 -6.41 -12.10 -19.18
N ASN A 97 -7.19 -12.82 -20.00
CA ASN A 97 -7.23 -12.58 -21.43
C ASN A 97 -7.90 -11.21 -21.66
N LEU A 98 -7.09 -10.15 -21.76
CA LEU A 98 -7.54 -8.80 -22.08
C LEU A 98 -7.97 -8.64 -23.55
N SER A 99 -7.83 -9.71 -24.35
CA SER A 99 -8.17 -9.80 -25.77
C SER A 99 -9.54 -10.45 -26.02
N ALA A 100 -10.46 -10.41 -25.05
CA ALA A 100 -11.86 -10.73 -25.32
C ALA A 100 -12.52 -9.54 -26.01
N HIS A 101 -12.29 -9.40 -27.31
CA HIS A 101 -13.00 -8.41 -28.12
C HIS A 101 -14.43 -8.91 -28.35
N LEU A 102 -15.43 -8.15 -27.86
CA LEU A 102 -16.83 -8.45 -28.11
C LEU A 102 -17.14 -8.08 -29.57
N VAL A 103 -17.05 -9.05 -30.48
CA VAL A 103 -17.28 -8.85 -31.91
C VAL A 103 -18.63 -9.44 -32.29
N CYS A 104 -19.42 -8.71 -33.06
CA CYS A 104 -20.68 -9.22 -33.60
C CYS A 104 -20.40 -10.41 -34.55
N PRO A 105 -21.06 -11.58 -34.36
CA PRO A 105 -20.81 -12.77 -35.17
C PRO A 105 -21.17 -12.58 -36.65
N GLU A 106 -22.09 -11.67 -36.96
CA GLU A 106 -22.55 -11.39 -38.34
C GLU A 106 -21.70 -10.30 -39.02
N CYS A 107 -21.53 -9.13 -38.40
CA CYS A 107 -20.81 -8.02 -39.03
C CYS A 107 -19.29 -8.20 -39.05
N LYS A 108 -18.71 -8.81 -37.99
CA LYS A 108 -17.25 -8.95 -37.80
C LYS A 108 -16.46 -7.66 -38.07
N GLU A 109 -17.05 -6.51 -37.74
CA GLU A 109 -16.42 -5.20 -37.85
C GLU A 109 -15.44 -4.98 -36.67
N ASP A 110 -14.28 -4.38 -36.96
CA ASP A 110 -13.27 -3.98 -35.97
C ASP A 110 -12.91 -2.49 -36.20
N PRO A 111 -13.21 -1.58 -35.25
CA PRO A 111 -13.87 -1.80 -33.96
C PRO A 111 -15.38 -2.11 -34.09
N PRO A 112 -15.95 -2.95 -33.21
CA PRO A 112 -17.36 -3.32 -33.26
C PRO A 112 -18.25 -2.12 -32.92
N ASN A 113 -19.23 -1.83 -33.77
CA ASN A 113 -20.23 -0.80 -33.53
C ASN A 113 -21.32 -1.33 -32.57
N LEU A 114 -21.13 -1.11 -31.27
CA LEU A 114 -22.02 -1.55 -30.20
C LEU A 114 -22.80 -0.36 -29.64
N GLU A 115 -24.12 -0.49 -29.60
CA GLU A 115 -25.05 0.44 -28.99
C GLU A 115 -25.59 -0.17 -27.69
N PHE A 116 -25.66 0.66 -26.65
CA PHE A 116 -26.18 0.30 -25.33
C PHE A 116 -27.44 1.13 -25.07
N PRO A 117 -28.61 0.73 -25.60
CA PRO A 117 -29.87 1.37 -25.25
C PRO A 117 -30.16 1.26 -23.75
N ASP A 118 -31.00 2.16 -23.23
CA ASP A 118 -31.44 2.20 -21.83
C ASP A 118 -32.16 0.91 -21.37
N SER A 119 -32.43 -0.04 -22.28
CA SER A 119 -33.05 -1.34 -22.01
C SER A 119 -32.11 -2.40 -21.41
N HIS A 120 -30.85 -2.06 -21.06
CA HIS A 120 -29.85 -3.01 -20.56
C HIS A 120 -29.58 -4.19 -21.51
N GLU A 121 -29.60 -3.89 -22.81
CA GLU A 121 -29.27 -4.80 -23.89
C GLU A 121 -28.03 -4.26 -24.62
N THR A 122 -27.13 -5.14 -25.04
CA THR A 122 -26.01 -4.78 -25.92
C THR A 122 -26.38 -5.14 -27.35
N VAL A 123 -26.57 -4.14 -28.19
CA VAL A 123 -27.02 -4.30 -29.58
C VAL A 123 -25.90 -3.90 -30.54
N CYS A 124 -25.76 -4.60 -31.66
CA CYS A 124 -24.87 -4.16 -32.73
C CYS A 124 -25.57 -3.09 -33.60
N GLY A 125 -25.03 -1.87 -33.67
CA GLY A 125 -25.61 -0.78 -34.45
C GLY A 125 -25.63 -1.01 -35.97
N SER A 126 -24.79 -1.91 -36.49
CA SER A 126 -24.69 -2.19 -37.93
C SER A 126 -25.72 -3.24 -38.42
N CYS A 127 -26.07 -4.24 -37.60
CA CYS A 127 -27.01 -5.32 -37.98
C CYS A 127 -28.27 -5.40 -37.10
N GLY A 128 -28.32 -4.70 -35.97
CA GLY A 128 -29.41 -4.79 -35.00
C GLY A 128 -29.44 -6.07 -34.18
N LEU A 129 -28.40 -6.92 -34.25
CA LEU A 129 -28.33 -8.15 -33.46
C LEU A 129 -28.10 -7.83 -31.98
N VAL A 130 -28.94 -8.38 -31.12
CA VAL A 130 -28.77 -8.34 -29.66
C VAL A 130 -27.70 -9.36 -29.27
N LEU A 131 -26.57 -8.89 -28.76
CA LEU A 131 -25.43 -9.71 -28.33
C LEU A 131 -25.55 -10.16 -26.88
N ALA A 132 -26.12 -9.32 -26.02
CA ALA A 132 -26.40 -9.63 -24.63
C ALA A 132 -27.75 -9.02 -24.24
N ASP A 133 -28.59 -9.85 -23.61
CA ASP A 133 -29.87 -9.46 -23.01
C ASP A 133 -29.71 -9.51 -21.48
N ARG A 134 -30.37 -8.59 -20.77
CA ARG A 134 -30.38 -8.48 -19.30
C ARG A 134 -28.98 -8.31 -18.71
N GLU A 135 -28.20 -7.37 -19.23
CA GLU A 135 -26.94 -7.03 -18.59
C GLU A 135 -27.21 -6.50 -17.17
N ILE A 136 -26.53 -7.10 -16.20
CA ILE A 136 -26.60 -6.64 -14.82
C ILE A 136 -25.81 -5.34 -14.76
N ASP A 137 -26.48 -4.25 -14.38
CA ASP A 137 -25.78 -2.99 -14.14
C ASP A 137 -24.85 -3.15 -12.93
N LEU A 138 -23.54 -3.01 -13.20
CA LEU A 138 -22.49 -3.01 -12.19
C LEU A 138 -22.15 -1.59 -11.70
N HIS A 139 -22.80 -0.56 -12.24
CA HIS A 139 -22.67 0.78 -11.70
C HIS A 139 -23.19 0.82 -10.26
N SER A 140 -22.74 1.84 -9.53
CA SER A 140 -23.22 2.09 -8.18
C SER A 140 -24.75 2.18 -8.20
N GLU A 141 -25.42 1.28 -7.47
CA GLU A 141 -26.86 1.34 -7.26
C GLU A 141 -27.22 2.78 -6.85
N TRP A 142 -28.15 3.39 -7.59
CA TRP A 142 -28.53 4.78 -7.38
C TRP A 142 -28.91 5.00 -5.92
N ARG A 143 -28.32 6.03 -5.31
CA ARG A 143 -28.75 6.54 -3.99
C ARG A 143 -30.24 6.87 -4.08
N THR A 144 -31.09 6.05 -3.47
CA THR A 144 -32.45 6.47 -3.17
C THR A 144 -32.36 7.58 -2.12
N PHE A 145 -33.09 8.69 -2.32
CA PHE A 145 -33.14 9.76 -1.32
C PHE A 145 -33.74 9.30 0.03
N SER A 146 -34.38 8.12 0.05
CA SER A 146 -34.82 7.42 1.27
C SER A 146 -33.68 6.73 2.05
N ASN A 147 -32.50 6.55 1.44
CA ASN A 147 -31.32 5.96 2.07
C ASN A 147 -30.40 7.00 2.74
N ASP A 148 -30.68 8.30 2.60
CA ASP A 148 -29.88 9.40 3.17
C ASP A 148 -30.32 9.79 4.59
N ASP A 149 -31.33 9.10 5.14
CA ASP A 149 -31.61 9.16 6.57
C ASP A 149 -30.38 8.57 7.30
N GLN A 150 -29.84 9.33 8.24
CA GLN A 150 -28.47 9.28 8.78
C GLN A 150 -28.06 7.96 9.48
N ASN A 151 -28.85 6.89 9.32
CA ASN A 151 -28.79 5.69 10.13
C ASN A 151 -28.30 4.43 9.40
N ASN A 152 -27.63 4.55 8.25
CA ASN A 152 -26.99 3.40 7.55
C ASN A 152 -27.94 2.20 7.32
N ASP A 153 -29.25 2.45 7.26
CA ASP A 153 -30.29 1.46 7.08
C ASP A 153 -30.61 1.38 5.58
N ASP A 154 -29.58 1.08 4.76
CA ASP A 154 -29.75 0.77 3.34
C ASP A 154 -30.01 -0.75 3.21
N PRO A 155 -31.28 -1.20 3.14
CA PRO A 155 -31.60 -2.63 3.11
C PRO A 155 -31.14 -3.31 1.80
N SER A 156 -30.83 -2.54 0.76
CA SER A 156 -30.32 -3.05 -0.51
C SER A 156 -28.82 -3.37 -0.44
N ARG A 157 -28.07 -2.75 0.49
CA ARG A 157 -26.62 -2.97 0.66
C ARG A 157 -26.32 -4.33 1.28
N VAL A 158 -26.08 -5.31 0.42
CA VAL A 158 -25.72 -6.69 0.83
C VAL A 158 -24.23 -6.89 1.18
N GLY A 159 -23.41 -5.83 1.08
CA GLY A 159 -21.99 -5.87 1.44
C GLY A 159 -21.37 -4.48 1.58
N ASP A 160 -20.32 -4.38 2.40
CA ASP A 160 -19.53 -3.16 2.54
C ASP A 160 -18.32 -3.16 1.59
N ALA A 161 -17.83 -1.98 1.23
CA ALA A 161 -16.67 -1.85 0.37
C ALA A 161 -15.40 -2.24 1.15
N SER A 162 -14.67 -3.24 0.66
CA SER A 162 -13.37 -3.59 1.25
C SER A 162 -12.38 -2.45 1.08
N ASN A 163 -11.67 -2.08 2.14
CA ASN A 163 -10.62 -1.08 2.08
C ASN A 163 -9.31 -1.69 1.56
N PRO A 164 -8.80 -1.33 0.37
CA PRO A 164 -7.56 -1.90 -0.17
C PRO A 164 -6.31 -1.59 0.67
N LEU A 165 -6.41 -0.61 1.59
CA LEU A 165 -5.30 -0.20 2.45
C LEU A 165 -5.05 -1.16 3.61
N LEU A 166 -5.97 -2.06 3.95
CA LEU A 166 -5.73 -3.07 4.98
C LEU A 166 -5.16 -4.36 4.38
N ASN A 167 -4.61 -5.23 5.23
CA ASN A 167 -4.06 -6.51 4.77
C ASN A 167 -5.16 -7.57 4.72
N GLY A 168 -5.13 -8.39 3.66
CA GLY A 168 -6.08 -9.48 3.46
C GLY A 168 -7.47 -9.06 3.03
N ALA A 169 -8.35 -10.04 2.86
CA ALA A 169 -9.77 -9.84 2.64
C ALA A 169 -10.42 -9.58 4.00
N GLN A 170 -10.92 -8.36 4.24
CA GLN A 170 -11.60 -7.97 5.49
C GLN A 170 -12.95 -8.68 5.63
N LEU A 171 -12.91 -9.96 6.02
CA LEU A 171 -14.07 -10.85 6.12
C LEU A 171 -14.67 -10.89 7.54
N GLU A 172 -14.24 -9.99 8.43
CA GLU A 172 -14.72 -9.94 9.82
C GLU A 172 -15.83 -8.90 10.01
N THR A 173 -16.89 -9.28 10.73
CA THR A 173 -17.95 -8.36 11.18
C THR A 173 -17.70 -7.94 12.61
N SER A 174 -17.89 -6.66 12.94
CA SER A 174 -17.76 -6.17 14.32
C SER A 174 -19.11 -6.18 15.07
N ILE A 175 -19.13 -6.67 16.31
CA ILE A 175 -20.30 -6.62 17.19
C ILE A 175 -20.25 -5.30 17.96
N ALA A 176 -21.30 -4.49 17.89
CA ALA A 176 -21.35 -3.22 18.62
C ALA A 176 -21.55 -3.42 20.14
N SER A 177 -20.92 -2.57 20.95
CA SER A 177 -21.02 -2.60 22.42
C SER A 177 -22.33 -2.03 22.99
N GLY A 178 -23.30 -1.64 22.15
CA GLY A 178 -24.48 -0.86 22.55
C GLY A 178 -25.62 -1.64 23.22
N GLY A 179 -25.56 -2.98 23.24
CA GLY A 179 -26.62 -3.82 23.81
C GLY A 179 -26.43 -4.14 25.31
N SER A 180 -27.53 -4.45 26.01
CA SER A 180 -27.49 -4.89 27.40
C SER A 180 -27.11 -6.39 27.53
N GLY A 181 -26.53 -6.76 28.67
CA GLY A 181 -26.24 -8.15 29.03
C GLY A 181 -25.29 -8.88 28.06
N ARG A 182 -25.84 -9.83 27.29
CA ARG A 182 -25.08 -10.77 26.45
C ARG A 182 -24.30 -10.09 25.34
N ALA A 183 -24.80 -8.99 24.78
CA ALA A 183 -24.08 -8.25 23.72
C ALA A 183 -22.74 -7.69 24.23
N ARG A 184 -22.68 -7.25 25.49
CA ARG A 184 -21.45 -6.77 26.13
C ARG A 184 -20.44 -7.89 26.36
N ASP A 185 -20.91 -9.08 26.71
CA ASP A 185 -20.04 -10.25 26.90
C ASP A 185 -19.51 -10.78 25.56
N LEU A 186 -20.33 -10.77 24.52
CA LEU A 186 -19.90 -11.07 23.14
C LEU A 186 -18.88 -10.05 22.64
N TYR A 187 -19.08 -8.76 22.88
CA TYR A 187 -18.11 -7.72 22.53
C TYR A 187 -16.76 -7.92 23.25
N ARG A 188 -16.80 -8.30 24.54
CA ARG A 188 -15.58 -8.65 25.29
C ARG A 188 -14.89 -9.90 24.74
N ALA A 189 -15.67 -10.93 24.38
CA ALA A 189 -15.14 -12.15 23.78
C ALA A 189 -14.50 -11.88 22.41
N GLN A 190 -15.14 -11.06 21.57
CA GLN A 190 -14.63 -10.67 20.26
C GLN A 190 -13.31 -9.89 20.38
N ASN A 191 -13.24 -8.90 21.27
CA ASN A 191 -12.00 -8.15 21.51
C ASN A 191 -10.83 -9.02 21.99
N LYS A 192 -11.12 -10.18 22.59
CA LYS A 192 -10.12 -11.18 22.98
C LYS A 192 -9.70 -12.08 21.82
N GLN A 193 -10.59 -12.29 20.84
CA GLN A 193 -10.38 -13.13 19.67
C GLN A 193 -9.81 -12.39 18.45
N SER A 194 -9.89 -11.05 18.37
CA SER A 194 -9.38 -10.26 17.24
C SER A 194 -7.93 -10.62 16.91
N GLY A 195 -7.78 -11.47 15.89
CA GLY A 195 -6.55 -12.20 15.60
C GLY A 195 -5.53 -11.40 14.78
N GLU A 196 -5.94 -10.26 14.20
CA GLU A 196 -5.09 -9.55 13.25
C GLU A 196 -4.40 -8.34 13.88
N LYS A 197 -3.42 -8.66 14.75
CA LYS A 197 -2.58 -7.65 15.42
C LYS A 197 -1.91 -6.68 14.45
N ALA A 198 -1.62 -7.12 13.22
CA ALA A 198 -1.03 -6.29 12.17
C ALA A 198 -2.01 -5.22 11.66
N ASN A 199 -3.25 -5.60 11.32
CA ASN A 199 -4.28 -4.66 10.88
C ASN A 199 -4.65 -3.65 11.97
N LYS A 200 -4.64 -4.07 13.25
CA LYS A 200 -4.86 -3.15 14.37
C LYS A 200 -3.77 -2.07 14.47
N ALA A 201 -2.51 -2.42 14.23
CA ALA A 201 -1.40 -1.45 14.24
C ALA A 201 -1.52 -0.47 13.05
N LEU A 202 -1.87 -0.96 11.86
CA LEU A 202 -2.12 -0.12 10.67
C LEU A 202 -3.29 0.85 10.88
N LEU A 203 -4.41 0.38 11.44
CA LEU A 203 -5.56 1.23 11.75
C LEU A 203 -5.23 2.31 12.77
N ALA A 204 -4.42 2.00 13.79
CA ALA A 204 -3.93 2.99 14.73
C ALA A 204 -3.07 4.06 14.03
N ALA A 205 -2.18 3.65 13.12
CA ALA A 205 -1.37 4.57 12.32
C ALA A 205 -2.23 5.44 11.40
N TYR A 206 -3.24 4.89 10.74
CA TYR A 206 -4.14 5.64 9.86
C TYR A 206 -4.98 6.66 10.62
N LYS A 207 -5.42 6.32 11.83
CA LYS A 207 -6.11 7.25 12.72
C LYS A 207 -5.19 8.40 13.13
N GLU A 208 -3.92 8.10 13.43
CA GLU A 208 -2.92 9.11 13.78
C GLU A 208 -2.61 10.03 12.57
N ILE A 209 -2.37 9.46 11.38
CA ILE A 209 -2.19 10.21 10.14
C ILE A 209 -3.39 11.14 9.89
N GLY A 210 -4.61 10.61 10.02
CA GLY A 210 -5.84 11.40 9.88
C GLY A 210 -5.89 12.56 10.86
N ALA A 211 -5.67 12.31 12.16
CA ALA A 211 -5.67 13.35 13.18
C ALA A 211 -4.60 14.44 12.95
N LEU A 212 -3.40 14.05 12.50
CA LEU A 212 -2.32 15.00 12.19
C LEU A 212 -2.63 15.83 10.94
N CYS A 213 -3.21 15.23 9.90
CA CYS A 213 -3.64 15.93 8.69
C CYS A 213 -4.79 16.90 8.97
N ASP A 214 -5.78 16.49 9.77
CA ASP A 214 -6.90 17.33 10.18
C ASP A 214 -6.43 18.52 11.03
N GLY A 215 -5.46 18.30 11.94
CA GLY A 215 -4.86 19.36 12.76
C GLY A 215 -4.15 20.46 11.94
N PHE A 216 -3.65 20.14 10.74
CA PHE A 216 -3.02 21.10 9.83
C PHE A 216 -3.95 21.53 8.68
N ASN A 217 -5.23 21.13 8.73
CA ASN A 217 -6.24 21.38 7.70
C ASN A 217 -5.75 20.99 6.29
N ILE A 218 -5.15 19.79 6.21
CA ILE A 218 -4.68 19.20 4.96
C ILE A 218 -5.85 18.49 4.27
N GLN A 219 -5.91 18.55 2.93
CA GLN A 219 -6.94 17.90 2.15
C GLN A 219 -6.91 16.37 2.31
N LYS A 220 -8.10 15.73 2.30
CA LYS A 220 -8.25 14.27 2.46
C LYS A 220 -7.43 13.47 1.43
N THR A 221 -7.32 13.96 0.19
CA THR A 221 -6.48 13.35 -0.86
C THR A 221 -5.02 13.17 -0.43
N VAL A 222 -4.47 14.12 0.32
CA VAL A 222 -3.09 14.05 0.85
C VAL A 222 -3.01 13.06 2.02
N ALA A 223 -4.05 13.00 2.86
CA ALA A 223 -4.12 12.03 3.94
C ALA A 223 -4.19 10.59 3.41
N ASP A 224 -4.96 10.35 2.34
CA ASP A 224 -5.11 9.03 1.75
C ASP A 224 -3.85 8.58 1.00
N THR A 225 -3.18 9.47 0.29
CA THR A 225 -1.84 9.19 -0.27
C THR A 225 -0.82 8.92 0.83
N ALA A 226 -0.83 9.64 1.94
CA ALA A 226 0.04 9.36 3.09
C ALA A 226 -0.21 7.97 3.70
N LYS A 227 -1.48 7.55 3.84
CA LYS A 227 -1.85 6.20 4.31
C LYS A 227 -1.36 5.11 3.35
N TYR A 228 -1.49 5.34 2.04
CA TYR A 228 -0.98 4.44 1.01
C TYR A 228 0.55 4.30 1.09
N LEU A 229 1.28 5.41 1.17
CA LEU A 229 2.74 5.40 1.33
C LEU A 229 3.16 4.67 2.61
N PHE A 230 2.43 4.89 3.71
CA PHE A 230 2.70 4.21 4.97
C PHE A 230 2.52 2.68 4.87
N LYS A 231 1.45 2.23 4.18
CA LYS A 231 1.21 0.80 3.93
C LYS A 231 2.38 0.15 3.19
N MET A 232 2.80 0.75 2.07
CA MET A 232 3.91 0.20 1.26
C MET A 232 5.20 0.06 2.06
N VAL A 233 5.45 1.03 2.95
CA VAL A 233 6.63 1.05 3.81
C VAL A 233 6.56 -0.02 4.90
N ASP A 234 5.39 -0.22 5.52
CA ASP A 234 5.18 -1.25 6.54
C ASP A 234 5.25 -2.66 5.95
N ASP A 235 4.65 -2.89 4.79
CA ASP A 235 4.66 -4.17 4.07
C ASP A 235 6.09 -4.62 3.73
N ALA A 236 6.94 -3.69 3.29
CA ALA A 236 8.35 -3.96 3.00
C ALA A 236 9.23 -4.06 4.25
N LYS A 237 8.73 -3.67 5.43
CA LYS A 237 9.44 -3.71 6.73
C LYS A 237 10.81 -3.00 6.72
N ALA A 238 11.00 -2.01 5.84
CA ALA A 238 12.29 -1.36 5.59
C ALA A 238 12.80 -0.50 6.77
N PHE A 239 11.91 -0.04 7.65
CA PHE A 239 12.26 0.85 8.78
C PHE A 239 11.98 0.26 10.15
N LYS A 240 12.06 -1.07 10.27
CA LYS A 240 11.88 -1.77 11.54
C LYS A 240 12.94 -1.32 12.56
N GLY A 241 12.52 -0.55 13.56
CA GLY A 241 13.40 0.01 14.61
C GLY A 241 13.35 1.53 14.73
N LYS A 242 12.76 2.24 13.76
CA LYS A 242 12.40 3.65 13.93
C LYS A 242 11.02 3.75 14.58
N SER A 243 10.77 4.83 15.32
CA SER A 243 9.44 5.07 15.89
C SER A 243 8.41 5.35 14.80
N GLN A 244 7.20 4.87 15.04
CA GLN A 244 6.08 4.97 14.10
C GLN A 244 5.74 6.44 13.79
N GLU A 245 5.78 7.32 14.80
CA GLU A 245 5.56 8.76 14.67
C GLU A 245 6.50 9.42 13.65
N VAL A 246 7.77 9.00 13.61
CA VAL A 246 8.78 9.57 12.71
C VAL A 246 8.55 9.07 11.28
N ILE A 247 8.10 7.81 11.11
CA ILE A 247 7.73 7.26 9.80
C ILE A 247 6.48 7.99 9.29
N ILE A 248 5.46 8.17 10.13
CA ILE A 248 4.23 8.92 9.82
C ILE A 248 4.58 10.35 9.37
N ALA A 249 5.42 11.07 10.12
CA ALA A 249 5.87 12.40 9.76
C ALA A 249 6.57 12.44 8.37
N GLY A 250 7.39 11.43 8.07
CA GLY A 250 8.05 11.28 6.77
C GLY A 250 7.07 11.02 5.63
N CYS A 251 6.09 10.13 5.82
CA CYS A 251 5.07 9.80 4.84
C CYS A 251 4.18 11.01 4.52
N ILE A 252 3.73 11.76 5.54
CA ILE A 252 2.94 12.99 5.36
C ILE A 252 3.73 14.01 4.53
N PHE A 253 5.02 14.20 4.83
CA PHE A 253 5.85 15.16 4.12
C PHE A 253 6.03 14.81 2.64
N ILE A 254 6.20 13.53 2.31
CA ILE A 254 6.31 13.06 0.92
C ILE A 254 4.96 13.20 0.20
N ALA A 255 3.86 12.78 0.82
CA ALA A 255 2.51 12.90 0.26
C ALA A 255 2.17 14.37 -0.07
N CYS A 256 2.50 15.30 0.82
CA CYS A 256 2.32 16.74 0.60
C CYS A 256 3.04 17.22 -0.67
N ARG A 257 4.28 16.74 -0.91
CA ARG A 257 5.04 17.12 -2.10
C ARG A 257 4.52 16.46 -3.37
N GLN A 258 4.08 15.21 -3.31
CA GLN A 258 3.45 14.52 -4.45
C GLN A 258 2.16 15.22 -4.89
N CYS A 259 1.35 15.67 -3.93
CA CYS A 259 0.11 16.40 -4.21
C CYS A 259 0.33 17.87 -4.57
N LYS A 260 1.58 18.33 -4.77
CA LYS A 260 1.94 19.72 -5.08
C LYS A 260 1.49 20.74 -4.02
N VAL A 261 1.38 20.31 -2.76
CA VAL A 261 1.11 21.18 -1.60
C VAL A 261 2.28 21.08 -0.63
N PRO A 262 3.47 21.58 -0.99
CA PRO A 262 4.66 21.40 -0.18
C PRO A 262 4.52 22.07 1.19
N ARG A 263 4.95 21.34 2.22
CA ARG A 263 5.04 21.83 3.60
C ARG A 263 6.49 21.91 4.03
N THR A 264 6.77 22.78 4.99
CA THR A 264 8.13 22.99 5.50
C THR A 264 8.43 22.01 6.64
N PHE A 265 9.72 21.71 6.88
CA PHE A 265 10.10 20.87 8.01
C PHE A 265 9.69 21.46 9.36
N THR A 266 9.62 22.79 9.46
CA THR A 266 9.18 23.48 10.69
C THR A 266 7.69 23.27 10.94
N GLU A 267 6.87 23.29 9.88
CA GLU A 267 5.43 23.01 9.99
C GLU A 267 5.15 21.59 10.41
N ILE A 268 5.82 20.61 9.80
CA ILE A 268 5.64 19.20 10.20
C ILE A 268 6.11 18.98 11.63
N PHE A 269 7.22 19.60 12.05
CA PHE A 269 7.68 19.55 13.43
C PHE A 269 6.66 20.11 14.42
N ALA A 270 5.96 21.19 14.08
CA ALA A 270 4.97 21.80 14.97
C ALA A 270 3.81 20.84 15.31
N VAL A 271 3.46 19.95 14.39
CA VAL A 271 2.35 18.99 14.56
C VAL A 271 2.83 17.67 15.16
N THR A 272 3.86 17.06 14.57
CA THR A 272 4.30 15.71 14.95
C THR A 272 5.26 15.70 16.13
N LYS A 273 5.80 16.87 16.54
CA LYS A 273 6.82 17.05 17.59
C LYS A 273 8.15 16.31 17.32
N VAL A 274 8.31 15.72 16.13
CA VAL A 274 9.53 15.03 15.70
C VAL A 274 10.61 16.02 15.27
N THR A 275 11.83 15.86 15.76
CA THR A 275 12.89 16.84 15.50
C THR A 275 13.18 17.01 14.00
N ARG A 276 13.46 18.25 13.56
CA ARG A 276 13.76 18.58 12.15
C ARG A 276 14.86 17.70 11.52
N LYS A 277 15.87 17.31 12.32
CA LYS A 277 16.98 16.45 11.86
C LYS A 277 16.51 15.03 11.55
N GLU A 278 15.61 14.48 12.36
CA GLU A 278 15.08 13.13 12.18
C GLU A 278 14.14 13.07 10.97
N ILE A 279 13.29 14.08 10.77
CA ILE A 279 12.44 14.19 9.58
C ILE A 279 13.31 14.19 8.32
N GLY A 280 14.39 14.98 8.29
CA GLY A 280 15.31 15.02 7.15
C GLY A 280 16.03 13.68 6.88
N ARG A 281 16.40 12.92 7.92
CA ARG A 281 17.00 11.59 7.79
C ARG A 281 16.00 10.56 7.26
N ILE A 282 14.77 10.58 7.77
CA ILE A 282 13.71 9.67 7.32
C ILE A 282 13.30 10.01 5.88
N TYR A 283 13.11 11.28 5.54
CA TYR A 283 12.77 11.71 4.19
C TYR A 283 13.73 11.14 3.15
N LYS A 284 15.04 11.33 3.34
CA LYS A 284 16.07 10.80 2.42
C LYS A 284 16.04 9.28 2.34
N ALA A 285 15.76 8.60 3.45
CA ALA A 285 15.71 7.15 3.47
C ALA A 285 14.45 6.61 2.78
N LEU A 286 13.30 7.26 2.95
CA LEU A 286 12.05 6.94 2.26
C LEU A 286 12.13 7.22 0.76
N GLU A 287 12.69 8.37 0.37
CA GLU A 287 12.89 8.72 -1.05
C GLU A 287 13.77 7.70 -1.76
N LYS A 288 14.87 7.27 -1.11
CA LYS A 288 15.72 6.19 -1.62
C LYS A 288 14.94 4.88 -1.75
N PHE A 289 14.13 4.54 -0.74
CA PHE A 289 13.33 3.32 -0.74
C PHE A 289 12.31 3.29 -1.89
N PHE A 290 11.53 4.36 -2.08
CA PHE A 290 10.55 4.43 -3.17
C PHE A 290 11.21 4.46 -4.55
N THR A 291 12.37 5.11 -4.69
CA THR A 291 13.14 5.07 -5.94
C THR A 291 13.60 3.66 -6.26
N THR A 292 14.11 2.92 -5.28
CA THR A 292 14.50 1.51 -5.46
C THR A 292 13.31 0.63 -5.83
N GLN A 293 12.16 0.79 -5.16
CA GLN A 293 10.96 0.01 -5.48
C GLN A 293 10.40 0.31 -6.87
N ASN A 294 10.42 1.57 -7.31
CA ASN A 294 10.04 1.91 -8.67
C ASN A 294 10.95 1.23 -9.70
N VAL A 295 12.27 1.23 -9.47
CA VAL A 295 13.23 0.57 -10.38
C VAL A 295 12.99 -0.94 -10.41
N GLU A 296 12.76 -1.58 -9.26
CA GLU A 296 12.46 -3.02 -9.19
C GLU A 296 11.15 -3.36 -9.92
N ARG A 297 10.10 -2.56 -9.72
CA ARG A 297 8.82 -2.72 -10.44
C ARG A 297 8.97 -2.49 -11.94
N HIS A 298 9.73 -1.47 -12.35
CA HIS A 298 9.99 -1.18 -13.75
C HIS A 298 10.76 -2.31 -14.43
N ASN A 299 11.79 -2.86 -13.77
CA ASN A 299 12.54 -4.01 -14.28
C ASN A 299 11.67 -5.26 -14.39
N ALA A 300 10.83 -5.53 -13.38
CA ALA A 300 9.89 -6.66 -13.42
C ALA A 300 8.82 -6.50 -14.52
N ALA A 301 8.39 -5.27 -14.81
CA ALA A 301 7.44 -4.98 -15.89
C ALA A 301 8.07 -5.22 -17.28
N LEU A 302 9.33 -4.81 -17.47
CA LEU A 302 10.10 -5.09 -18.69
C LEU A 302 10.26 -6.59 -18.95
N GLU A 303 10.48 -7.39 -17.89
CA GLU A 303 10.55 -8.85 -18.01
C GLU A 303 9.20 -9.49 -18.38
N ASN A 304 8.08 -8.89 -17.99
CA ASN A 304 6.74 -9.44 -18.23
C ASN A 304 6.05 -8.92 -19.50
N GLY A 305 6.66 -7.98 -20.23
CA GLY A 305 6.13 -7.45 -21.49
C GLY A 305 4.87 -6.59 -21.34
N GLU A 306 4.62 -6.06 -20.14
CA GLU A 306 3.46 -5.21 -19.84
C GLU A 306 3.82 -3.73 -20.00
N THR A 307 3.09 -3.01 -20.84
CA THR A 307 3.14 -1.53 -20.92
C THR A 307 2.19 -0.96 -19.87
N HIS A 308 2.70 -0.61 -18.69
CA HIS A 308 1.88 0.07 -17.70
C HIS A 308 1.72 1.56 -18.04
N ASP A 309 0.48 2.04 -18.07
CA ASP A 309 0.15 3.46 -18.04
C ASP A 309 0.62 4.09 -16.71
N PHE A 310 1.32 5.22 -16.84
CA PHE A 310 2.19 5.90 -15.87
C PHE A 310 1.51 6.52 -14.63
N ALA A 311 0.31 6.09 -14.23
CA ALA A 311 -0.47 6.75 -13.17
C ALA A 311 -0.11 6.30 -11.74
N GLY A 312 0.63 5.20 -11.57
CA GLY A 312 0.95 4.58 -10.27
C GLY A 312 2.42 4.58 -9.88
N ASP A 313 3.28 5.25 -10.65
CA ASP A 313 4.71 5.36 -10.33
C ASP A 313 4.98 6.50 -9.34
N TYR A 314 5.87 6.24 -8.39
CA TYR A 314 6.33 7.29 -7.49
C TYR A 314 7.09 8.36 -8.29
N ASN A 315 6.46 9.50 -8.54
CA ASN A 315 7.13 10.64 -9.13
C ASN A 315 8.18 11.16 -8.14
N ALA A 316 9.45 11.11 -8.55
CA ALA A 316 10.57 11.59 -7.74
C ALA A 316 10.27 13.03 -7.29
N THR A 317 10.36 13.23 -5.98
CA THR A 317 9.93 14.47 -5.37
C THR A 317 10.89 15.60 -5.72
N THR A 318 10.41 16.64 -6.40
CA THR A 318 11.23 17.81 -6.74
C THR A 318 11.45 18.68 -5.50
N SER A 319 12.57 19.41 -5.46
CA SER A 319 12.84 20.41 -4.43
C SER A 319 11.69 21.43 -4.36
N THR A 320 11.33 21.86 -3.15
CA THR A 320 10.25 22.84 -2.93
C THR A 320 10.60 24.17 -3.58
N LYS A 321 9.80 24.60 -4.56
CA LYS A 321 9.99 25.89 -5.19
C LYS A 321 9.56 27.01 -4.23
N PRO A 322 10.26 28.16 -4.21
CA PRO A 322 9.84 29.33 -3.45
C PRO A 322 8.39 29.74 -3.73
N SER A 323 7.98 29.72 -5.01
CA SER A 323 6.65 30.14 -5.47
C SER A 323 5.50 29.36 -4.84
N ASP A 324 5.68 28.06 -4.58
CA ASP A 324 4.65 27.21 -3.96
C ASP A 324 4.30 27.66 -2.53
N LEU A 325 5.25 28.30 -1.83
CA LEU A 325 5.09 28.76 -0.45
C LEU A 325 4.51 30.17 -0.36
N CYS A 326 4.72 31.01 -1.39
CA CYS A 326 4.29 32.41 -1.42
C CYS A 326 2.79 32.56 -1.17
N ASN A 327 1.96 31.81 -1.92
CA ASN A 327 0.50 31.89 -1.80
C ASN A 327 0.01 31.68 -0.37
N ARG A 328 0.56 30.68 0.31
CA ARG A 328 0.14 30.35 1.68
C ARG A 328 0.60 31.39 2.69
N PHE A 329 1.86 31.84 2.61
CA PHE A 329 2.35 32.85 3.55
C PHE A 329 1.66 34.20 3.35
N CYS A 330 1.34 34.58 2.12
CA CYS A 330 0.53 35.77 1.85
C CYS A 330 -0.88 35.65 2.43
N ASN A 331 -1.52 34.49 2.31
CA ASN A 331 -2.83 34.24 2.93
C ASN A 331 -2.76 34.31 4.46
N LEU A 332 -1.70 33.80 5.09
CA LEU A 332 -1.51 33.90 6.55
C LEU A 332 -1.20 35.32 7.05
N LEU A 333 -0.75 36.21 6.16
CA LEU A 333 -0.45 37.61 6.46
C LEU A 333 -1.61 38.56 6.11
N ASP A 334 -2.75 38.02 5.67
CA ASP A 334 -3.92 38.76 5.17
C ASP A 334 -3.56 39.78 4.08
N LEU A 335 -2.70 39.37 3.13
CA LEU A 335 -2.29 40.21 2.00
C LEU A 335 -3.25 40.06 0.82
N PRO A 336 -3.50 41.13 0.05
CA PRO A 336 -4.37 41.05 -1.11
C PRO A 336 -3.73 40.21 -2.23
N TYR A 337 -4.59 39.71 -3.14
CA TYR A 337 -4.16 38.89 -4.28
C TYR A 337 -3.08 39.56 -5.13
N GLN A 338 -3.12 40.90 -5.28
CA GLN A 338 -2.11 41.64 -6.05
C GLN A 338 -0.70 41.46 -5.48
N VAL A 339 -0.54 41.58 -4.16
CA VAL A 339 0.76 41.36 -3.48
C VAL A 339 1.20 39.90 -3.62
N THR A 340 0.25 38.98 -3.55
CA THR A 340 0.51 37.54 -3.67
C THR A 340 1.03 37.18 -5.06
N SER A 341 0.36 37.66 -6.11
CA SER A 341 0.77 37.45 -7.50
C SER A 341 2.16 38.02 -7.77
N VAL A 342 2.43 39.25 -7.32
CA VAL A 342 3.75 39.87 -7.43
C VAL A 342 4.81 39.07 -6.66
N SER A 343 4.50 38.60 -5.46
CA SER A 343 5.43 37.79 -4.64
C SER A 343 5.80 36.47 -5.31
N VAL A 344 4.84 35.80 -5.95
CA VAL A 344 5.08 34.56 -6.71
C VAL A 344 5.99 34.83 -7.90
N SER A 345 5.63 35.80 -8.75
CA SER A 345 6.42 36.14 -9.95
C SER A 345 7.83 36.64 -9.60
N LEU A 346 7.96 37.42 -8.52
CA LEU A 346 9.25 37.86 -8.00
C LEU A 346 10.09 36.67 -7.53
N SER A 347 9.50 35.73 -6.80
CA SER A 347 10.22 34.54 -6.31
C SER A 347 10.72 33.62 -7.43
N ASP A 348 9.95 33.49 -8.52
CA ASP A 348 10.35 32.72 -9.70
C ASP A 348 11.50 33.42 -10.44
N ARG A 349 11.46 34.75 -10.58
CA ARG A 349 12.54 35.55 -11.19
C ARG A 349 13.83 35.48 -10.42
N VAL A 350 13.78 35.68 -9.11
CA VAL A 350 14.96 35.58 -8.23
C VAL A 350 15.59 34.19 -8.33
N THR A 351 14.78 33.14 -8.47
CA THR A 351 15.26 31.77 -8.65
C THR A 351 15.86 31.56 -10.04
N ALA A 352 15.31 32.16 -11.09
CA ALA A 352 15.81 32.07 -12.46
C ALA A 352 17.14 32.82 -12.67
N MET A 353 17.31 33.96 -11.98
CA MET A 353 18.47 34.85 -12.12
C MET A 353 19.64 34.43 -11.21
N GLY A 354 19.35 33.75 -10.10
CA GLY A 354 20.36 33.22 -9.19
C GLY A 354 20.84 34.21 -8.12
N ASP A 355 20.17 35.35 -7.96
CA ASP A 355 20.58 36.48 -7.10
C ASP A 355 20.66 36.11 -5.60
N LEU A 356 19.85 35.13 -5.16
CA LEU A 356 19.82 34.60 -3.80
C LEU A 356 20.35 33.16 -3.70
N ALA A 357 21.29 32.77 -4.59
CA ALA A 357 21.91 31.46 -4.56
C ALA A 357 22.53 31.14 -3.18
N GLY A 358 22.30 29.91 -2.70
CA GLY A 358 22.81 29.43 -1.40
C GLY A 358 21.96 29.79 -0.19
N ARG A 359 20.92 30.62 -0.32
CA ARG A 359 19.95 30.84 0.76
C ARG A 359 18.84 29.80 0.75
N SER A 360 18.23 29.58 1.92
CA SER A 360 17.09 28.67 2.02
C SER A 360 15.88 29.24 1.26
N PRO A 361 15.04 28.39 0.63
CA PRO A 361 13.85 28.85 -0.10
C PRO A 361 12.89 29.63 0.80
N LEU A 362 12.81 29.32 2.11
CA LEU A 362 12.00 30.08 3.07
C LEU A 362 12.46 31.52 3.23
N SER A 363 13.78 31.73 3.26
CA SER A 363 14.38 33.05 3.38
C SER A 363 14.14 33.88 2.11
N ILE A 364 14.19 33.24 0.93
CA ILE A 364 13.90 33.87 -0.36
C ILE A 364 12.44 34.35 -0.37
N VAL A 365 11.50 33.47 -0.02
CA VAL A 365 10.07 33.81 0.00
C VAL A 365 9.77 34.94 0.98
N ALA A 366 10.29 34.85 2.21
CA ALA A 366 10.07 35.89 3.21
C ALA A 366 10.58 37.27 2.74
N ALA A 367 11.72 37.31 2.05
CA ALA A 367 12.27 38.54 1.50
C ALA A 367 11.48 39.05 0.28
N CYS A 368 11.00 38.15 -0.58
CA CYS A 368 10.13 38.50 -1.71
C CYS A 368 8.80 39.08 -1.23
N ILE A 369 8.17 38.48 -0.21
CA ILE A 369 6.93 38.98 0.39
C ILE A 369 7.16 40.34 1.05
N TYR A 370 8.27 40.50 1.78
CA TYR A 370 8.64 41.79 2.36
C TYR A 370 8.72 42.87 1.27
N MET A 371 9.51 42.64 0.21
CA MET A 371 9.65 43.59 -0.91
C MET A 371 8.32 43.88 -1.62
N ALA A 372 7.55 42.84 -1.95
CA ALA A 372 6.26 42.98 -2.64
C ALA A 372 5.21 43.71 -1.79
N SER A 373 5.22 43.51 -0.46
CA SER A 373 4.31 44.17 0.47
C SER A 373 4.49 45.69 0.46
N PHE A 374 5.75 46.17 0.45
CA PHE A 374 6.06 47.60 0.36
C PHE A 374 5.82 48.17 -1.03
N LEU A 375 6.15 47.40 -2.08
CA LEU A 375 5.94 47.83 -3.48
C LEU A 375 4.47 48.17 -3.75
N MET A 376 3.54 47.36 -3.24
CA MET A 376 2.09 47.51 -3.44
C MET A 376 1.40 48.35 -2.36
N GLY A 377 2.16 48.97 -1.43
CA GLY A 377 1.60 49.84 -0.38
C GLY A 377 0.96 49.14 0.82
N HIS A 378 1.09 47.81 0.94
CA HIS A 378 0.64 47.01 2.08
C HIS A 378 1.83 46.54 2.94
N GLY A 379 2.74 47.46 3.30
CA GLY A 379 4.00 47.13 3.96
C GLY A 379 3.80 46.34 5.25
N LYS A 380 4.32 45.11 5.29
CA LYS A 380 4.32 44.24 6.48
C LYS A 380 5.66 44.31 7.18
N SER A 381 5.65 44.33 8.51
CA SER A 381 6.90 44.36 9.27
C SER A 381 7.65 43.03 9.11
N ALA A 382 8.98 43.07 9.11
CA ALA A 382 9.78 41.85 9.03
C ALA A 382 9.54 40.90 10.23
N LYS A 383 9.08 41.45 11.38
CA LYS A 383 8.67 40.67 12.56
C LYS A 383 7.40 39.86 12.30
N GLU A 384 6.39 40.43 11.66
CA GLU A 384 5.17 39.71 11.26
C GLU A 384 5.48 38.58 10.28
N ILE A 385 6.28 38.89 9.25
CA ILE A 385 6.69 37.90 8.25
C ILE A 385 7.56 36.79 8.90
N SER A 386 8.43 37.15 9.84
CA SER A 386 9.27 36.22 10.59
C SER A 386 8.45 35.18 11.36
N GLN A 387 7.32 35.60 11.97
CA GLN A 387 6.44 34.72 12.71
C GLN A 387 5.77 33.68 11.80
N VAL A 388 5.33 34.10 10.61
CA VAL A 388 4.63 33.24 9.64
C VAL A 388 5.59 32.32 8.88
N ALA A 389 6.72 32.83 8.41
CA ALA A 389 7.69 32.06 7.63
C ALA A 389 8.62 31.20 8.52
N HIS A 390 8.62 31.44 9.84
CA HIS A 390 9.53 30.83 10.80
C HIS A 390 11.02 31.03 10.45
N VAL A 391 11.37 32.22 9.95
CA VAL A 391 12.73 32.66 9.62
C VAL A 391 13.07 33.86 10.50
N SER A 392 14.31 34.03 10.95
CA SER A 392 14.69 35.19 11.78
C SER A 392 14.63 36.51 11.01
N ASP A 393 14.25 37.60 11.68
CA ASP A 393 14.17 38.95 11.10
C ASP A 393 15.49 39.35 10.40
N GLY A 394 16.63 39.12 11.06
CA GLY A 394 17.95 39.41 10.48
C GLY A 394 18.23 38.65 9.16
N THR A 395 17.73 37.43 9.01
CA THR A 395 17.86 36.69 7.74
C THR A 395 16.98 37.28 6.64
N ILE A 396 15.78 37.75 6.98
CA ILE A 396 14.88 38.45 6.03
C ILE A 396 15.53 39.74 5.56
N ARG A 397 15.98 40.61 6.49
CA ARG A 397 16.68 41.86 6.15
C ARG A 397 17.95 41.63 5.36
N GLY A 398 18.73 40.63 5.74
CA GLY A 398 19.95 40.27 5.03
C GLY A 398 19.69 39.80 3.60
N ALA A 399 18.56 39.12 3.33
CA ALA A 399 18.17 38.69 1.98
C ALA A 399 17.60 39.85 1.18
N TYR A 400 16.79 40.68 1.84
CA TYR A 400 16.23 41.89 1.26
C TYR A 400 17.32 42.88 0.81
N LYS A 401 18.42 43.03 1.55
CA LYS A 401 19.54 43.89 1.14
C LYS A 401 20.12 43.51 -0.24
N GLN A 402 20.17 42.22 -0.54
CA GLN A 402 20.63 41.72 -1.85
C GLN A 402 19.57 41.98 -2.93
N LEU A 403 18.30 41.66 -2.65
CA LEU A 403 17.19 41.96 -3.57
C LEU A 403 17.06 43.46 -3.87
N TYR A 404 17.29 44.31 -2.88
CA TYR A 404 17.19 45.76 -3.01
C TYR A 404 18.26 46.33 -3.93
N ALA A 405 19.46 45.73 -3.97
CA ALA A 405 20.53 46.13 -4.88
C ALA A 405 20.16 45.91 -6.35
N GLU A 406 19.38 44.86 -6.63
CA GLU A 406 18.99 44.44 -7.98
C GLU A 406 17.51 44.74 -8.29
N ARG A 407 16.86 45.57 -7.46
CA ARG A 407 15.42 45.88 -7.55
C ARG A 407 14.99 46.38 -8.94
N GLU A 408 15.85 47.14 -9.62
CA GLU A 408 15.56 47.70 -10.96
C GLU A 408 15.51 46.62 -12.04
N ARG A 409 16.24 45.52 -11.85
CA ARG A 409 16.27 44.37 -12.78
C ARG A 409 15.16 43.37 -12.47
N LEU A 410 14.82 43.21 -11.20
CA LEU A 410 13.86 42.20 -10.72
C LEU A 410 12.40 42.63 -10.88
N VAL A 411 12.11 43.91 -10.66
CA VAL A 411 10.73 44.42 -10.69
C VAL A 411 10.26 44.61 -12.11
N ASP A 412 9.10 44.01 -12.43
CA ASP A 412 8.49 44.22 -13.73
C ASP A 412 7.93 45.63 -13.89
N PRO A 413 8.14 46.24 -15.07
CA PRO A 413 7.45 47.47 -15.44
C PRO A 413 5.92 47.34 -15.40
N GLU A 414 5.39 46.12 -15.60
CA GLU A 414 3.95 45.84 -15.53
C GLU A 414 3.36 46.02 -14.13
N TRP A 415 4.12 45.73 -13.07
CA TRP A 415 3.63 45.88 -11.69
C TRP A 415 3.49 47.35 -11.28
N ILE A 416 4.27 48.23 -11.91
CA ILE A 416 4.26 49.68 -11.69
C ILE A 416 3.23 50.37 -12.59
N LYS A 417 2.91 49.77 -13.74
CA LYS A 417 2.00 50.32 -14.74
C LYS A 417 0.60 50.56 -14.14
N GLY A 418 0.13 51.81 -14.23
CA GLY A 418 -1.18 52.23 -13.73
C GLY A 418 -1.20 52.71 -12.27
N GLY A 419 -0.05 53.05 -11.67
CA GLY A 419 0.02 53.61 -10.32
C GLY A 419 -0.25 52.59 -9.20
N LYS A 420 -0.12 51.30 -9.51
CA LYS A 420 -0.43 50.20 -8.58
C LYS A 420 0.74 49.89 -7.63
N GLY A 421 1.95 50.30 -7.96
CA GLY A 421 3.12 50.10 -7.11
C GLY A 421 4.14 51.22 -7.25
N ASP A 422 4.80 51.55 -6.14
CA ASP A 422 5.75 52.66 -6.04
C ASP A 422 7.11 52.17 -5.56
N MET A 423 8.12 52.28 -6.42
CA MET A 423 9.51 51.92 -6.08
C MET A 423 10.10 52.79 -4.97
N GLY A 424 9.62 54.03 -4.82
CA GLY A 424 10.06 54.95 -3.76
C GLY A 424 9.58 54.59 -2.36
N LYS A 425 8.58 53.70 -2.23
CA LYS A 425 8.07 53.22 -0.92
C LYS A 425 8.85 52.03 -0.36
N LEU A 426 9.83 51.52 -1.11
CA LEU A 426 10.69 50.44 -0.65
C LEU A 426 11.56 50.93 0.52
N PRO A 427 11.53 50.25 1.68
CA PRO A 427 12.36 50.64 2.81
C PRO A 427 13.83 50.46 2.44
N VAL A 428 14.65 51.48 2.67
CA VAL A 428 16.09 51.38 2.51
C VAL A 428 16.62 50.48 3.63
N SER A 429 17.43 49.48 3.28
CA SER A 429 17.94 48.46 4.22
C SER A 429 18.92 49.02 5.24
#